data_AF-A0A947U9A7-F1
#
_entry.id   AF-A0A947U9A7-F1
#
_cell.length_a   1.000
_cell.length_b   1.000
_cell.length_c   1.000
_cell.angle_alpha   90.00
_cell.angle_beta   90.00
_cell.angle_gamma   90.00
#
_symmetry.space_group_name_H-M   'P 1'
#
loop_
_entity.id
_entity.type
_entity.pdbx_description
1 polymer ?
#
loop_
_entity_poly.entity_id
_entity_poly.type
_entity_poly.pdbx_seq_one_letter_code
_entity_poly.pdbx_strand_id
1 'polypeptide(L)'
;DLTQIHGIGPYLALRLVAECGTDLSRWRTAHHFTSWLTLAPGCRISGGKVLSAHTRKTKNRVTAHLRLAAVTIGKTNTALGAFYRRLSARIGKAKAVTATARKIAILFYNAMRFGMEYQDPGADHYEQKYRERVVKGLYRRAAEFGFTLQAVECVS
;
A
#
# COMPACT_ATOMS: atom_id res chain seq x y z
N ASP A 1 -8.29 -17.94 -4.58
CA ASP A 1 -7.88 -18.25 -3.20
C ASP A 1 -7.23 -17.01 -2.55
N LEU A 2 -7.63 -16.64 -1.33
CA LEU A 2 -7.15 -15.43 -0.63
C LEU A 2 -5.74 -15.58 -0.07
N THR A 3 -5.29 -16.82 0.16
CA THR A 3 -3.97 -17.09 0.76
C THR A 3 -2.80 -16.80 -0.18
N GLN A 4 -3.10 -16.63 -1.47
CA GLN A 4 -2.13 -16.23 -2.50
C GLN A 4 -1.58 -14.81 -2.27
N ILE A 5 -2.34 -13.94 -1.58
CA ILE A 5 -1.88 -12.59 -1.24
C ILE A 5 -0.83 -12.71 -0.14
N HIS A 6 0.43 -12.37 -0.45
CA HIS A 6 1.49 -12.36 0.55
C HIS A 6 1.11 -11.53 1.78
N GLY A 7 1.25 -12.15 2.95
CA GLY A 7 0.87 -11.59 4.24
C GLY A 7 -0.55 -11.89 4.70
N ILE A 8 -1.41 -12.45 3.84
CA ILE A 8 -2.71 -13.00 4.22
C ILE A 8 -2.56 -14.51 4.41
N GLY A 9 -2.17 -14.92 5.61
CA GLY A 9 -2.22 -16.35 5.98
C GLY A 9 -3.67 -16.84 6.17
N PRO A 10 -3.90 -18.17 6.23
CA PRO A 10 -5.23 -18.75 6.41
C PRO A 10 -5.98 -18.18 7.62
N TYR A 11 -5.30 -17.99 8.74
CA TYR A 11 -5.86 -17.37 9.94
C TYR A 11 -6.30 -15.92 9.72
N LEU A 12 -5.50 -15.12 9.00
CA LEU A 12 -5.85 -13.74 8.70
C LEU A 12 -7.03 -13.65 7.72
N ALA A 13 -7.05 -14.53 6.71
CA ALA A 13 -8.16 -14.63 5.77
C ALA A 13 -9.47 -14.94 6.50
N LEU A 14 -9.48 -15.96 7.37
CA LEU A 14 -10.65 -16.32 8.17
C LEU A 14 -11.13 -15.16 9.05
N ARG A 15 -10.20 -14.46 9.71
CA ARG A 15 -10.56 -13.32 10.57
C ARG A 15 -11.08 -12.12 9.78
N LEU A 16 -10.53 -11.87 8.59
CA LEU A 16 -11.04 -10.85 7.67
C LEU A 16 -12.47 -11.17 7.24
N VAL A 17 -12.72 -12.42 6.83
CA VAL A 17 -14.06 -12.87 6.41
C VAL A 17 -15.05 -12.87 7.59
N ALA A 18 -14.62 -13.29 8.78
CA ALA A 18 -15.47 -13.28 9.98
C ALA A 18 -15.92 -11.87 10.38
N GLU A 19 -15.06 -10.87 10.23
CA GLU A 19 -15.34 -9.49 10.65
C GLU A 19 -15.99 -8.65 9.54
N CYS A 20 -15.62 -8.88 8.27
CA CYS A 20 -16.13 -8.11 7.13
C CYS A 20 -17.34 -8.77 6.45
N GLY A 21 -17.56 -10.06 6.71
CA GLY A 21 -18.48 -10.90 5.95
C GLY A 21 -17.89 -11.38 4.62
N THR A 22 -18.66 -12.20 3.92
CA THR A 22 -18.35 -12.70 2.57
C THR A 22 -18.70 -11.69 1.48
N ASP A 23 -19.65 -10.78 1.75
CA ASP A 23 -20.04 -9.73 0.81
C ASP A 23 -19.47 -8.36 1.18
N LEU A 24 -18.49 -7.91 0.38
CA LEU A 24 -17.89 -6.59 0.50
C LEU A 24 -18.63 -5.49 -0.29
N SER A 25 -19.79 -5.79 -0.92
CA SER A 25 -20.59 -4.80 -1.68
C SER A 25 -20.96 -3.57 -0.87
N ARG A 26 -21.08 -3.71 0.46
CA ARG A 26 -21.40 -2.64 1.41
C ARG A 26 -20.46 -1.45 1.30
N TRP A 27 -19.21 -1.68 0.87
CA TRP A 27 -18.29 -0.62 0.51
C TRP A 27 -18.25 -0.46 -1.00
N ARG A 28 -18.72 0.68 -1.51
CA ARG A 28 -18.76 0.99 -2.95
C ARG A 28 -17.37 0.91 -3.63
N THR A 29 -16.31 1.25 -2.90
CA THR A 29 -14.94 1.18 -3.40
C THR A 29 -13.97 0.71 -2.32
N ALA A 30 -12.81 0.20 -2.73
CA ALA A 30 -11.71 -0.16 -1.82
C ALA A 30 -11.28 1.01 -0.91
N HIS A 31 -11.46 2.26 -1.36
CA HIS A 31 -11.17 3.44 -0.54
C HIS A 31 -12.12 3.54 0.67
N HIS A 32 -13.41 3.26 0.49
CA HIS A 32 -14.38 3.22 1.59
C HIS A 32 -14.02 2.12 2.59
N PHE A 33 -13.63 0.94 2.09
CA PHE A 33 -13.17 -0.18 2.94
C PHE A 33 -11.94 0.21 3.78
N THR A 34 -10.91 0.80 3.16
CA THR A 34 -9.71 1.23 3.90
C THR A 34 -9.95 2.38 4.87
N SER A 35 -10.94 3.24 4.59
CA SER A 35 -11.37 4.31 5.51
C SER A 35 -12.08 3.74 6.74
N TRP A 36 -12.95 2.75 6.55
CA TRP A 36 -13.60 2.00 7.62
C TRP A 36 -12.59 1.28 8.51
N LEU A 37 -11.57 0.66 7.90
CA LEU A 37 -10.43 0.06 8.62
C LEU A 37 -9.51 1.09 9.29
N THR A 38 -9.74 2.40 9.15
CA THR A 38 -8.86 3.48 9.65
C THR A 38 -7.41 3.38 9.17
N LEU A 39 -7.21 2.82 7.97
CA LEU A 39 -5.90 2.74 7.31
C LEU A 39 -5.64 3.95 6.39
N ALA A 40 -6.69 4.71 6.09
CA ALA A 40 -6.59 5.99 5.41
C ALA A 40 -6.21 7.11 6.40
N PRO A 41 -5.42 8.12 5.97
CA PRO A 41 -5.18 9.30 6.78
C PRO A 41 -6.49 10.01 7.10
N GLY A 42 -6.59 10.59 8.30
CA GLY A 42 -7.71 11.45 8.65
C GLY A 42 -7.66 12.76 7.86
N CYS A 43 -8.80 13.42 7.72
CA CYS A 43 -8.90 14.75 7.14
C CYS A 43 -9.89 15.56 7.97
N ARG A 44 -9.39 16.17 9.05
CA ARG A 44 -10.21 17.05 9.90
C ARG A 44 -10.04 18.48 9.39
N ILE A 45 -11.03 18.96 8.64
CA ILE A 45 -11.06 20.32 8.08
C ILE A 45 -12.22 21.07 8.72
N SER A 46 -11.98 22.31 9.15
CA SER A 46 -13.02 23.23 9.60
C SER A 46 -12.72 24.64 9.09
N GLY A 47 -13.74 25.36 8.63
CA GLY A 47 -13.59 26.72 8.08
C GLY A 47 -12.53 26.83 6.98
N GLY A 48 -12.39 25.81 6.14
CA GLY A 48 -11.37 25.76 5.06
C GLY A 48 -9.94 25.48 5.51
N LYS A 49 -9.68 25.29 6.82
CA LYS A 49 -8.34 24.99 7.36
C LYS A 49 -8.21 23.53 7.78
N VAL A 50 -7.07 22.91 7.46
CA VAL A 50 -6.75 21.55 7.90
C VAL A 50 -6.33 21.58 9.37
N LEU A 51 -7.20 21.07 10.24
CA LEU A 51 -6.97 20.98 11.69
C LEU A 51 -6.13 19.75 12.07
N SER A 52 -6.23 18.65 11.31
CA SER A 52 -5.39 17.45 11.51
C SER A 52 -5.48 16.50 10.32
N ALA A 53 -4.34 15.91 9.96
CA ALA A 53 -4.22 14.85 8.96
C ALA A 53 -3.83 13.47 9.56
N HIS A 54 -3.88 13.34 10.89
CA HIS A 54 -3.46 12.12 11.58
C HIS A 54 -4.44 10.97 11.33
N THR A 55 -3.90 9.76 11.17
CA THR A 55 -4.70 8.54 11.11
C THR A 55 -5.47 8.36 12.42
N ARG A 56 -6.76 8.04 12.32
CA ARG A 56 -7.62 7.84 13.48
C ARG A 56 -7.16 6.65 14.33
N LYS A 57 -7.34 6.73 15.64
CA LYS A 57 -7.22 5.57 16.53
C LYS A 57 -8.35 4.59 16.22
N THR A 58 -8.08 3.30 16.35
CA THR A 58 -9.05 2.25 16.04
C THR A 58 -9.04 1.16 17.09
N LYS A 59 -10.23 0.61 17.34
CA LYS A 59 -10.44 -0.60 18.14
C LYS A 59 -10.63 -1.84 17.24
N ASN A 60 -10.60 -1.66 15.91
CA ASN A 60 -10.82 -2.74 14.97
C ASN A 60 -9.64 -3.73 14.99
N ARG A 61 -9.95 -4.98 15.36
CA ARG A 61 -8.96 -6.07 15.49
C ARG A 61 -8.38 -6.49 14.14
N VAL A 62 -9.14 -6.31 13.06
CA VAL A 62 -8.68 -6.55 11.67
C VAL A 62 -7.54 -5.60 11.33
N THR A 63 -7.67 -4.32 11.68
CA THR A 63 -6.63 -3.33 11.40
C THR A 63 -5.32 -3.66 12.12
N ALA A 64 -5.41 -4.13 13.37
CA ALA A 64 -4.23 -4.57 14.12
C ALA A 64 -3.51 -5.73 13.42
N HIS A 65 -4.27 -6.73 12.97
CA HIS A 65 -3.70 -7.88 12.26
C HIS A 65 -3.12 -7.53 10.90
N LEU A 66 -3.77 -6.65 10.13
CA LEU A 66 -3.24 -6.17 8.87
C LEU A 66 -1.92 -5.40 9.06
N ARG A 67 -1.78 -4.65 10.16
CA ARG A 67 -0.51 -3.99 10.52
C ARG A 67 0.56 -5.01 10.90
N LEU A 68 0.20 -6.08 11.62
CA LEU A 68 1.12 -7.15 11.94
C LEU A 68 1.61 -7.87 10.67
N ALA A 69 0.69 -8.21 9.77
CA ALA A 69 1.01 -8.77 8.45
C ALA A 69 1.92 -7.83 7.64
N ALA A 70 1.65 -6.53 7.65
CA ALA A 70 2.50 -5.56 6.96
C ALA A 70 3.95 -5.55 7.49
N VAL A 71 4.16 -5.75 8.80
CA VAL A 71 5.50 -5.84 9.39
C VAL A 71 6.22 -7.11 8.94
N THR A 72 5.52 -8.25 8.90
CA THR A 72 6.14 -9.53 8.49
C THR A 72 6.50 -9.51 7.00
N ILE A 73 5.61 -9.01 6.13
CA ILE A 73 5.86 -8.85 4.70
C ILE A 73 7.08 -7.95 4.43
N GLY A 74 7.28 -6.92 5.25
CA GLY A 74 8.43 -6.01 5.12
C GLY A 74 9.79 -6.71 5.11
N LYS A 75 9.86 -7.90 5.72
CA LYS A 75 11.06 -8.75 5.79
C LYS A 75 11.19 -9.75 4.63
N THR A 76 10.21 -9.82 3.73
CA THR A 76 10.17 -10.80 2.62
C THR A 76 10.66 -10.18 1.30
N ASN A 77 11.12 -11.01 0.36
CA ASN A 77 11.55 -10.60 -0.98
C ASN A 77 10.38 -10.51 -1.98
N THR A 78 9.28 -9.90 -1.55
CA THR A 78 8.06 -9.71 -2.36
C THR A 78 7.96 -8.26 -2.86
N ALA A 79 7.10 -7.99 -3.84
CA ALA A 79 6.86 -6.60 -4.28
C ALA A 79 6.29 -5.73 -3.15
N LEU A 80 5.47 -6.32 -2.26
CA LEU A 80 4.96 -5.63 -1.07
C LEU A 80 6.07 -5.36 -0.04
N GLY A 81 7.02 -6.29 0.11
CA GLY A 81 8.21 -6.11 0.95
C GLY A 81 9.10 -4.99 0.45
N ALA A 82 9.40 -4.96 -0.86
CA ALA A 82 10.14 -3.87 -1.50
C ALA A 82 9.41 -2.52 -1.37
N PHE A 83 8.06 -2.53 -1.46
CA PHE A 83 7.26 -1.35 -1.18
C PHE A 83 7.47 -0.84 0.25
N TYR A 84 7.36 -1.73 1.25
CA TYR A 84 7.54 -1.40 2.66
C TYR A 84 8.93 -0.83 2.95
N ARG A 85 9.99 -1.51 2.51
CA ARG A 85 11.38 -1.11 2.81
C ARG A 85 11.68 0.29 2.30
N ARG A 86 11.41 0.56 1.03
CA ARG A 86 11.59 1.89 0.43
C ARG A 86 10.75 2.96 1.11
N LEU A 87 9.49 2.66 1.43
CA LEU A 87 8.64 3.63 2.10
C LEU A 87 9.13 3.89 3.53
N SER A 88 9.58 2.87 4.24
CA SER A 88 10.10 2.98 5.60
C SER A 88 11.37 3.84 5.68
N ALA A 89 12.26 3.73 4.68
CA ALA A 89 13.44 4.57 4.55
C ALA A 89 13.08 6.04 4.32
N ARG A 90 11.99 6.33 3.59
CA ARG A 90 11.59 7.70 3.22
C ARG A 90 10.76 8.42 4.29
N ILE A 91 9.81 7.73 4.93
CA ILE A 91 8.81 8.38 5.81
C ILE A 91 8.74 7.76 7.22
N GLY A 92 9.62 6.81 7.52
CA GLY A 92 9.67 6.11 8.81
C GLY A 92 8.79 4.85 8.89
N LYS A 93 9.17 3.94 9.78
CA LYS A 93 8.58 2.60 9.93
C LYS A 93 7.08 2.64 10.26
N ALA A 94 6.66 3.48 11.20
CA ALA A 94 5.25 3.53 11.64
C ALA A 94 4.28 3.91 10.50
N LYS A 95 4.63 4.91 9.69
CA LYS A 95 3.84 5.31 8.53
C LYS A 95 3.87 4.25 7.43
N ALA A 96 5.03 3.63 7.21
CA ALA A 96 5.17 2.55 6.22
C ALA A 96 4.34 1.30 6.55
N VAL A 97 4.23 0.92 7.83
CA VAL A 97 3.35 -0.18 8.27
C VAL A 97 1.90 0.10 7.89
N THR A 98 1.40 1.30 8.22
CA THR A 98 0.00 1.67 7.93
C THR A 98 -0.27 1.72 6.43
N ALA A 99 0.66 2.28 5.65
CA ALA A 99 0.52 2.34 4.19
C ALA A 99 0.57 0.95 3.54
N THR A 100 1.40 0.04 4.06
CA THR A 100 1.51 -1.33 3.55
C THR A 100 0.26 -2.13 3.92
N ALA A 101 -0.23 -2.01 5.16
CA ALA A 101 -1.51 -2.59 5.59
C ALA A 101 -2.67 -2.09 4.70
N ARG A 102 -2.68 -0.81 4.35
CA ARG A 102 -3.66 -0.26 3.39
C ARG A 102 -3.59 -0.94 2.03
N LYS A 103 -2.38 -1.23 1.53
CA LYS A 103 -2.17 -1.89 0.24
C LYS A 103 -2.67 -3.34 0.27
N ILE A 104 -2.41 -4.08 1.35
CA ILE A 104 -2.95 -5.43 1.57
C ILE A 104 -4.48 -5.41 1.61
N ALA A 105 -5.08 -4.46 2.34
CA ALA A 105 -6.54 -4.34 2.44
C ALA A 105 -7.21 -4.08 1.07
N ILE A 106 -6.57 -3.31 0.19
CA ILE A 106 -7.07 -3.08 -1.17
C ILE A 106 -6.98 -4.34 -2.01
N LEU A 107 -5.89 -5.10 -1.91
CA LEU A 107 -5.75 -6.38 -2.60
C LEU A 107 -6.82 -7.37 -2.14
N PHE A 108 -7.03 -7.47 -0.83
CA PHE A 108 -8.10 -8.29 -0.25
C PHE A 108 -9.49 -7.89 -0.79
N TYR A 109 -9.82 -6.60 -0.77
CA TYR A 109 -11.10 -6.11 -1.27
C TYR A 109 -11.30 -6.45 -2.75
N ASN A 110 -10.29 -6.24 -3.59
CA ASN A 110 -10.39 -6.51 -5.01
C ASN A 110 -10.45 -8.02 -5.32
N ALA A 111 -9.71 -8.84 -4.58
CA ALA A 111 -9.77 -10.29 -4.70
C ALA A 111 -11.17 -10.83 -4.34
N MET A 112 -11.76 -10.33 -3.25
CA MET A 112 -13.11 -10.71 -2.82
C MET A 112 -14.21 -10.19 -3.75
N ARG A 113 -14.07 -8.96 -4.25
CA ARG A 113 -15.15 -8.32 -5.04
C ARG A 113 -15.12 -8.66 -6.52
N PHE A 114 -13.93 -8.81 -7.10
CA PHE A 114 -13.75 -8.99 -8.55
C PHE A 114 -13.11 -10.33 -8.90
N GLY A 115 -12.83 -11.19 -7.91
CA GLY A 115 -12.18 -12.48 -8.16
C GLY A 115 -10.74 -12.36 -8.67
N MET A 116 -10.05 -11.25 -8.38
CA MET A 116 -8.70 -11.05 -8.89
C MET A 116 -7.73 -12.07 -8.31
N GLU A 117 -7.01 -12.76 -9.19
CA GLU A 117 -5.86 -13.57 -8.81
C GLU A 117 -4.65 -12.66 -8.55
N TYR A 118 -4.07 -12.79 -7.35
CA TYR A 118 -2.86 -12.06 -7.01
C TYR A 118 -1.64 -12.86 -7.44
N GLN A 119 -0.90 -12.31 -8.40
CA GLN A 119 0.43 -12.78 -8.75
C GLN A 119 1.46 -11.75 -8.28
N ASP A 120 2.42 -12.16 -7.45
CA ASP A 120 3.49 -11.27 -7.02
C ASP A 120 4.47 -11.04 -8.18
N PRO A 121 4.62 -9.81 -8.68
CA PRO A 121 5.63 -9.53 -9.68
C PRO A 121 7.07 -9.64 -9.16
N GLY A 122 7.26 -9.74 -7.84
CA GLY A 122 8.58 -9.82 -7.20
C GLY A 122 9.19 -8.45 -6.86
N ALA A 123 10.22 -8.48 -6.03
CA ALA A 123 10.91 -7.28 -5.56
C ALA A 123 11.61 -6.52 -6.70
N ASP A 124 12.32 -7.22 -7.58
CA ASP A 124 13.15 -6.60 -8.63
C ASP A 124 12.29 -5.86 -9.66
N HIS A 125 11.23 -6.49 -10.15
CA HIS A 125 10.30 -5.85 -11.07
C HIS A 125 9.60 -4.63 -10.42
N TYR A 126 9.32 -4.70 -9.12
CA TYR A 126 8.79 -3.55 -8.38
C TYR A 126 9.79 -2.38 -8.35
N GLU A 127 11.06 -2.66 -8.10
CA GLU A 127 12.15 -1.68 -8.08
C GLU A 127 12.44 -1.09 -9.47
N GLN A 128 12.41 -1.92 -10.53
CA GLN A 128 12.53 -1.47 -11.92
C GLN A 128 11.43 -0.48 -12.28
N LYS A 129 10.15 -0.83 -12.05
CA LYS A 129 9.02 0.09 -12.29
C LYS A 129 9.12 1.38 -11.47
N TYR A 130 9.69 1.31 -10.27
CA TYR A 130 9.94 2.51 -9.48
C TYR A 130 11.04 3.38 -10.11
N ARG A 131 12.16 2.77 -10.52
CA ARG A 131 13.26 3.47 -11.22
C ARG A 131 12.76 4.17 -12.47
N GLU A 132 11.99 3.49 -13.32
CA GLU A 132 11.37 4.07 -14.52
C GLU A 132 10.52 5.30 -14.20
N ARG A 133 9.70 5.24 -13.15
CA ARG A 133 8.88 6.38 -12.72
C ARG A 133 9.71 7.55 -12.22
N VAL A 134 10.79 7.28 -11.49
CA VAL A 134 11.72 8.31 -11.02
C VAL A 134 12.38 8.97 -12.22
N VAL A 135 12.91 8.19 -13.16
CA VAL A 135 13.55 8.69 -14.39
C VAL A 135 12.57 9.53 -15.21
N LYS A 136 11.35 9.05 -15.47
CA LYS A 136 10.31 9.85 -16.14
C LYS A 136 10.00 11.16 -15.41
N GLY A 137 9.97 11.14 -14.08
CA GLY A 137 9.79 12.34 -13.27
C GLY A 137 10.96 13.32 -13.38
N LEU A 138 12.19 12.82 -13.49
CA LEU A 138 13.39 13.65 -13.72
C LEU A 138 13.37 14.31 -15.09
N TYR A 139 13.04 13.57 -16.15
CA TYR A 139 12.87 14.14 -17.50
C TYR A 139 11.85 15.28 -17.50
N ARG A 140 10.69 15.08 -16.86
CA ARG A 140 9.67 16.12 -16.77
C ARG A 140 10.17 17.37 -16.04
N ARG A 141 10.86 17.19 -14.91
CA ARG A 141 11.42 18.32 -14.14
C ARG A 141 12.53 19.05 -14.89
N ALA A 142 13.41 18.32 -15.59
CA ALA A 142 14.44 18.95 -16.41
C ALA A 142 13.80 19.81 -17.52
N ALA A 143 12.77 19.28 -18.18
CA ALA A 143 12.02 20.02 -19.20
C ALA A 143 11.34 21.29 -18.65
N GLU A 144 10.82 21.27 -17.43
CA GLU A 144 10.25 22.46 -16.76
C GLU A 144 11.28 23.61 -16.61
N PHE A 145 12.58 23.28 -16.54
CA PHE A 145 13.67 24.24 -16.45
C PHE A 145 14.42 24.46 -17.79
N GLY A 146 13.93 23.89 -18.90
CA GLY A 146 14.58 23.99 -20.22
C GLY A 146 15.83 23.13 -20.40
N PHE A 147 16.07 22.16 -19.51
CA PHE A 147 17.20 21.23 -19.61
C PHE A 147 16.79 19.88 -20.23
N THR A 148 17.73 19.24 -20.93
CA THR A 148 17.56 17.87 -21.44
C THR A 148 18.45 16.93 -20.64
N LEU A 149 17.87 15.81 -20.17
CA LEU A 149 18.58 14.79 -19.41
C LEU A 149 19.25 13.82 -20.39
N GLN A 150 20.57 13.68 -20.31
CA GLN A 150 21.33 12.69 -21.07
C GLN A 150 21.86 11.62 -20.11
N ALA A 151 21.68 10.35 -20.46
CA ALA A 151 22.28 9.27 -19.70
C ALA A 151 23.80 9.30 -19.88
N VAL A 152 24.54 9.24 -18.78
CA VAL A 152 25.99 9.08 -18.83
C VAL A 152 26.26 7.60 -19.14
N GLU A 153 26.88 7.31 -20.28
CA GLU A 153 27.41 5.98 -20.56
C GLU A 153 28.64 5.80 -19.67
N CYS A 154 28.51 5.00 -18.60
CA CYS A 154 29.68 4.59 -17.84
C CYS A 154 30.50 3.63 -18.72
N VAL A 155 31.59 4.12 -19.32
CA VAL A 155 32.63 3.26 -19.88
C VAL A 155 33.21 2.47 -18.71
N SER A 156 33.12 1.15 -18.81
CA SER A 156 33.57 0.19 -17.78
C SER A 156 35.08 0.09 -17.74
#